data_AF-A0A140E499-F1
#
_entry.id   AF-A0A140E499-F1
#
_cell.length_a   1.000
_cell.length_b   1.000
_cell.length_c   1.000
_cell.angle_alpha   90.00
_cell.angle_beta   90.00
_cell.angle_gamma   90.00
#
_symmetry.space_group_name_H-M   'P 1'
#
loop_
_entity.id
_entity.type
_entity.pdbx_description
1 polymer ?
#
loop_
_entity_poly.entity_id
_entity_poly.type
_entity_poly.pdbx_seq_one_letter_code
_entity_poly.pdbx_strand_id
1 'polypeptide(L)' 'MSKEYRAKKDAQKKLETLFEELLGHDGFGDLRVEMRLLKRGQKEVIIYCGKQYRYVVDFQMQDAPAGHRDPKRSADYRE' A
#
# COMPACT_ATOMS: atom_id res chain seq x y z
N MET A 1 -9.13 19.11 -3.21
CA MET A 1 -8.45 17.80 -3.42
C MET A 1 -6.96 18.05 -3.39
N SER A 2 -6.29 17.77 -2.27
CA SER A 2 -4.83 17.95 -2.16
C SER A 2 -4.10 17.03 -3.15
N LYS A 3 -2.92 17.45 -3.61
CA LYS A 3 -2.07 16.68 -4.53
C LYS A 3 -1.74 15.28 -3.98
N GLU A 4 -1.67 15.17 -2.66
CA GLU A 4 -1.37 13.96 -1.88
C GLU A 4 -2.48 12.91 -1.97
N TYR A 5 -3.75 13.35 -1.86
CA TYR A 5 -4.89 12.46 -2.01
C TYR A 5 -4.96 11.84 -3.41
N ARG A 6 -4.55 12.61 -4.43
CA ARG A 6 -4.46 12.12 -5.81
C ARG A 6 -3.38 11.06 -5.95
N ALA A 7 -2.18 11.28 -5.41
CA ALA A 7 -1.09 10.29 -5.49
C ALA A 7 -1.45 8.94 -4.86
N LYS A 8 -2.13 8.94 -3.70
CA LYS A 8 -2.64 7.71 -3.07
C LYS A 8 -3.66 7.00 -3.97
N LYS A 9 -4.67 7.74 -4.45
CA LYS A 9 -5.73 7.23 -5.32
C LYS A 9 -5.15 6.66 -6.63
N ASP A 10 -4.18 7.35 -7.21
CA ASP A 10 -3.54 6.95 -8.46
C ASP A 10 -2.73 5.67 -8.28
N ALA A 11 -2.01 5.52 -7.17
CA ALA A 11 -1.29 4.29 -6.84
C ALA A 11 -2.24 3.10 -6.63
N GLN A 12 -3.36 3.31 -5.91
CA GLN A 12 -4.38 2.26 -5.70
C GLN A 12 -5.00 1.83 -7.02
N LYS A 13 -5.46 2.79 -7.83
CA LYS A 13 -6.06 2.50 -9.13
C LYS A 13 -5.08 1.78 -10.06
N LYS A 14 -3.80 2.20 -10.07
CA LYS A 14 -2.77 1.54 -10.88
C LYS A 14 -2.56 0.08 -10.43
N LEU A 15 -2.56 -0.18 -9.13
CA LEU A 15 -2.43 -1.54 -8.60
C LEU A 15 -3.61 -2.43 -9.03
N GLU A 16 -4.84 -1.93 -8.89
CA GLU A 16 -6.05 -2.64 -9.33
C GLU A 16 -6.00 -2.96 -10.82
N THR A 17 -5.67 -1.98 -11.67
CA THR A 17 -5.55 -2.18 -13.12
C THR A 17 -4.49 -3.22 -13.47
N LEU A 18 -3.29 -3.15 -12.88
CA LEU A 18 -2.22 -4.12 -13.17
C LEU A 18 -2.60 -5.52 -12.71
N PHE A 19 -3.31 -5.64 -11.59
CA PHE A 19 -3.80 -6.92 -11.10
C PHE A 19 -4.84 -7.53 -12.06
N GLU A 20 -5.79 -6.75 -12.57
CA GLU A 20 -6.76 -7.19 -13.57
C GLU A 20 -6.07 -7.62 -14.88
N GLU A 21 -5.08 -6.86 -15.34
CA GLU A 21 -4.29 -7.18 -16.53
C GLU A 21 -3.55 -8.52 -16.37
N LEU A 22 -2.94 -8.76 -15.19
CA LEU A 22 -2.27 -10.01 -14.86
C LEU A 22 -3.23 -11.19 -14.79
N LEU A 23 -4.42 -10.98 -14.22
CA LEU A 23 -5.44 -12.02 -14.11
C LEU A 23 -5.94 -12.47 -15.49
N GLY A 24 -6.03 -11.55 -16.45
CA GLY A 24 -6.40 -11.86 -17.83
C GLY A 24 -5.26 -12.40 -18.69
N HIS A 25 -4.04 -12.49 -18.15
CA HIS A 25 -2.87 -12.90 -18.90
C HIS A 25 -2.71 -14.43 -18.91
N ASP A 26 -2.60 -15.02 -20.09
CA ASP A 26 -2.45 -16.47 -20.26
C ASP A 26 -0.96 -16.86 -20.19
N GLY A 27 -0.38 -16.76 -18.99
CA GLY A 27 1.04 -17.04 -18.77
C GLY A 27 1.53 -16.63 -17.37
N PHE A 28 2.85 -16.59 -17.19
CA PHE A 28 3.45 -16.12 -15.95
C PHE A 28 3.43 -14.59 -15.88
N GLY A 29 3.04 -14.06 -14.72
CA GLY A 29 3.08 -12.65 -14.42
C GLY A 29 3.54 -12.37 -13.00
N ASP A 30 4.33 -11.32 -12.82
CA ASP A 30 4.87 -10.91 -11.53
C ASP A 30 4.39 -9.49 -11.18
N LEU A 31 3.82 -9.36 -9.98
CA LEU A 31 3.40 -8.09 -9.39
C LEU A 31 4.05 -7.92 -8.04
N ARG A 32 4.96 -6.95 -7.93
CA ARG A 32 5.62 -6.63 -6.67
C ARG A 32 5.34 -5.20 -6.26
N VAL A 33 4.95 -5.02 -5.00
CA VAL A 33 4.80 -3.70 -4.39
C VAL A 33 5.86 -3.54 -3.32
N GLU A 34 6.62 -2.46 -3.39
CA GLU A 34 7.59 -2.07 -2.39
C GLU A 34 7.22 -0.71 -1.80
N MET A 35 7.21 -0.61 -0.47
CA MET A 35 6.94 0.64 0.23
C MET A 35 8.19 1.05 1.01
N ARG A 36 8.69 2.25 0.74
CA ARG A 36 9.84 2.82 1.46
C ARG A 36 9.39 4.01 2.29
N LEU A 37 9.79 4.04 3.55
CA LEU A 37 9.61 5.22 4.40
C LEU A 37 10.59 6.30 3.93
N LEU A 38 10.06 7.47 3.60
CA LEU A 38 10.85 8.65 3.30
C LEU A 38 10.90 9.57 4.53
N LYS A 39 11.77 10.59 4.46
CA LYS A 39 11.83 11.64 5.49
C LYS A 39 10.51 12.44 5.49
N ARG A 40 10.20 13.08 6.63
CA ARG A 40 9.03 13.98 6.81
C ARG A 40 7.66 13.30 6.69
N GLY A 41 7.56 12.02 7.06
CA GLY A 41 6.28 11.30 7.03
C GLY A 41 5.78 11.00 5.63
N GLN A 42 6.66 10.96 4.62
CA GLN A 42 6.29 10.50 3.29
C GLN A 42 6.57 9.01 3.13
N LYS A 43 5.82 8.37 2.24
CA LYS A 43 6.08 7.01 1.77
C LYS A 43 6.27 7.02 0.27
N GLU A 44 7.29 6.34 -0.19
CA GLU A 44 7.41 5.99 -1.60
C GLU A 44 6.76 4.63 -1.82
N VAL A 45 5.85 4.56 -2.78
CA VAL A 45 5.22 3.32 -3.25
C VAL A 45 5.76 3.01 -4.63
N ILE A 46 6.39 1.85 -4.77
CA ILE A 46 6.96 1.36 -6.01
C ILE A 46 6.18 0.11 -6.43
N ILE A 47 5.62 0.11 -7.63
CA ILE A 47 4.91 -1.05 -8.20
C ILE A 47 5.71 -1.56 -9.39
N TYR A 48 6.06 -2.85 -9.37
CA TYR A 48 6.75 -3.56 -10.43
C TYR A 48 5.77 -4.52 -11.11
N CYS A 49 5.62 -4.39 -12.44
CA CYS A 49 4.84 -5.29 -13.29
C CYS A 49 5.36 -5.18 -14.73
N GLY A 50 6.59 -5.67 -14.98
CA GLY A 50 7.33 -5.44 -16.23
C GLY A 50 7.83 -4.00 -16.46
N LYS A 51 7.14 -3.01 -15.88
CA LYS A 51 7.56 -1.61 -15.74
C LYS A 51 7.55 -1.22 -14.27
N GLN A 52 8.30 -0.17 -13.93
CA GLN A 52 8.34 0.40 -12.59
C GLN A 52 7.49 1.67 -12.53
N TYR A 53 6.50 1.69 -11.65
CA TYR A 53 5.69 2.86 -11.33
C TYR A 53 6.05 3.36 -9.94
N ARG A 54 6.28 4.67 -9.78
CA ARG A 54 6.69 5.28 -8.50
C ARG A 54 5.72 6.38 -8.10
N TYR A 55 5.28 6.36 -6.85
CA TYR A 55 4.38 7.33 -6.27
C TYR A 55 4.95 7.79 -4.93
N VAL A 56 4.92 9.10 -4.67
CA VAL A 56 5.21 9.65 -3.35
C VAL A 56 3.88 10.02 -2.70
N VAL A 57 3.61 9.44 -1.54
CA VAL A 57 2.36 9.62 -0.80
C VAL A 57 2.69 10.15 0.59
N ASP A 58 2.08 11.26 0.99
CA ASP A 58 2.16 11.73 2.36
C ASP A 58 1.42 10.75 3.27
N PHE A 59 2.15 10.27 4.27
CA PHE A 59 1.64 9.40 5.32
C PHE A 59 1.68 10.20 6.61
N GLN A 60 0.56 10.85 6.93
CA GLN A 60 0.34 11.30 8.29
C GLN A 60 0.39 10.03 9.15
N MET A 61 1.49 9.82 9.87
CA MET A 61 1.47 8.98 11.05
C MET A 61 0.40 9.62 11.92
N GLN A 62 -0.82 9.09 11.88
CA GLN A 62 -1.65 9.16 13.07
C GLN A 62 -0.75 8.56 14.13
N ASP A 63 -0.24 9.43 15.01
CA ASP A 63 0.67 9.06 16.08
C ASP A 63 0.18 7.74 16.64
N ALA A 64 0.94 6.66 16.41
CA ALA A 64 0.69 5.43 17.13
C ALA A 64 0.84 5.84 18.59
N PRO A 65 -0.21 5.81 19.43
CA PRO A 65 0.00 6.09 20.83
C PRO A 65 0.99 5.03 21.30
N ALA A 66 2.12 5.48 21.82
CA ALA A 66 3.05 4.62 22.51
C ALA A 66 2.27 3.86 23.59
N GLY A 67 1.96 2.59 23.33
CA GLY A 67 1.24 1.72 24.25
C GLY A 67 -0.28 1.81 24.20
N HIS A 68 -0.92 1.15 23.23
CA HIS A 68 -2.18 0.45 23.51
C HIS A 68 -1.87 -1.05 23.56
N ARG A 69 -1.57 -1.56 24.76
CA ARG A 69 -1.77 -2.99 25.04
C ARG A 69 -3.28 -3.20 25.00
N ASP A 70 -3.79 -3.82 23.96
CA ASP A 70 -5.12 -4.44 23.99
C ASP A 70 -5.09 -5.57 25.03
N PRO A 71 -5.79 -5.49 26.17
CA PRO A 71 -5.86 -6.61 27.12
C PRO A 71 -6.97 -7.60 26.77
N LYS A 72 -7.63 -7.50 25.62
CA LYS A 72 -8.82 -8.30 25.28
C LYS A 72 -8.86 -8.84 23.85
N ARG A 73 -7.76 -9.42 23.36
CA ARG A 73 -7.78 -10.22 22.12
C ARG A 73 -7.17 -11.60 22.28
N SER A 74 -7.57 -12.29 23.35
CA SER A 74 -7.21 -13.70 23.58
C SER A 74 -8.40 -14.61 23.93
N ALA A 75 -9.65 -14.14 23.83
CA ALA A 75 -10.80 -14.96 24.23
C ALA A 75 -11.52 -15.72 23.10
N ASP A 76 -11.50 -15.27 21.85
CA ASP A 76 -12.40 -15.83 20.82
C ASP A 76 -11.67 -16.40 19.59
N TYR A 77 -10.81 -17.40 19.82
CA TYR A 77 -10.54 -18.41 18.80
C TYR A 77 -10.66 -19.79 19.43
N ARG A 78 -11.90 -20.14 19.77
CA ARG A 78 -12.33 -21.50 20.03
C ARG A 78 -13.79 -21.63 19.61
N GLU A 79 -13.99 -22.10 18.39
CA GLU A 79 -14.97 -23.13 18.01
C GLU A 79 -14.68 -23.59 16.58
#